data_AF-A0A2M8PP49-F1
#
_entry.id   AF-A0A2M8PP49-F1
#
_cell.length_a   1.000
_cell.length_b   1.000
_cell.length_c   1.000
_cell.angle_alpha   90.00
_cell.angle_beta   90.00
_cell.angle_gamma   90.00
#
_symmetry.space_group_name_H-M   'P 1'
#
loop_
_entity.id
_entity.type
_entity.pdbx_description
1 polymer ?
#
loop_
_entity_poly.entity_id
_entity_poly.type
_entity_poly.pdbx_seq_one_letter_code
_entity_poly.pdbx_strand_id
1 'polypeptide(L)'
;CVPSAFYRSNPDISLYDHSRVTGAIAACIADLSDTLVVDLLQKLNNKTPDKEHTIAYMLVGDVSGVQQFIYTITAKGAASALRGRSFYIQSLTDAVAYYTLQLMNLPLTNLIYSGGGNFIVLIPAQEHSRLEELQSHLDEILITAHGSDLYVAIGATPLTCQDFQIDNFHEVWKRAFRAVGHAKRQRFSTLPPLDLYKKVFQPQGLGGDDQLECQVTHYEGKDVKPVKVGEDQFVRKSRMVRDLEALGQDLRTASGMLIVITPPDAQALDYSEEQGLGVRNVLRALGYHVYFYANSSEEEIHLPETINYSFVAGLKDLPSAQAIKYFRTRLSSSVPLIPIMRFMANVMPSEKDGKIKDFSQLAKESEGIQRLGVLRMDVDDLGKLFVDGFKHDNSGNNNDDKKGKNLSTLARVSSLSFAMQLYFEGWVGHLCEQKHNIYTVYSGGDDLFIVGTWHSVLELATEIREDFQRFCGSVATLSGGLSLHGAKEPLYQAAEIAHDALDLAKDLPNKDGFTLFRYPLKWAHFSEVLKQAEILQNIVKDTQGNRRILQILLQMHELYQELRPLYAQVEDEKEIVWGPYMWRASYLLYRLYERTKVREIESIRQQLQENNFTNL
;
A
#
# COMPACT_ATOMS: atom_id res chain seq x y z
N CYS A 1 8.53 -21.43 7.51
CA CYS A 1 7.25 -21.47 8.24
C CYS A 1 7.27 -22.58 9.30
N VAL A 2 8.08 -22.43 10.36
CA VAL A 2 8.11 -23.38 11.50
C VAL A 2 7.17 -22.85 12.59
N PRO A 3 6.22 -23.63 13.12
CA PRO A 3 5.36 -23.19 14.20
C PRO A 3 6.15 -23.07 15.51
N SER A 4 5.84 -22.05 16.32
CA SER A 4 6.49 -21.80 17.61
C SER A 4 6.17 -22.85 18.67
N ALA A 5 4.96 -23.40 18.65
CA ALA A 5 4.50 -24.46 19.54
C ALA A 5 3.56 -25.38 18.78
N PHE A 6 3.74 -26.69 18.96
CA PHE A 6 2.89 -27.71 18.33
C PHE A 6 1.89 -28.36 19.32
N TYR A 7 2.09 -28.14 20.62
CA TYR A 7 1.37 -28.83 21.70
C TYR A 7 0.76 -27.81 22.67
N ARG A 8 -0.51 -27.98 23.06
CA ARG A 8 -1.33 -27.14 23.98
C ARG A 8 -1.77 -25.74 23.51
N SER A 9 -1.18 -25.19 22.46
CA SER A 9 -1.61 -23.93 21.83
C SER A 9 -1.93 -24.13 20.36
N ASN A 10 -2.73 -23.23 19.77
CA ASN A 10 -2.90 -23.21 18.32
C ASN A 10 -1.52 -22.95 17.67
N PRO A 11 -1.09 -23.78 16.69
CA PRO A 11 0.22 -23.65 16.06
C PRO A 11 0.21 -22.59 14.94
N ASP A 12 -0.37 -21.43 15.21
CA ASP A 12 -0.61 -20.35 14.24
C ASP A 12 0.45 -19.24 14.26
N ILE A 13 1.33 -19.23 15.26
CA ILE A 13 2.41 -18.24 15.40
C ILE A 13 3.72 -18.88 14.93
N SER A 14 4.44 -18.19 14.03
CA SER A 14 5.75 -18.64 13.55
C SER A 14 6.81 -18.58 14.66
N LEU A 15 7.76 -19.52 14.65
CA LEU A 15 8.88 -19.54 15.60
C LEU A 15 9.73 -18.26 15.50
N TYR A 16 9.83 -17.69 14.29
CA TYR A 16 10.51 -16.43 14.05
C TYR A 16 9.81 -15.28 14.78
N ASP A 17 8.50 -15.09 14.57
CA ASP A 17 7.74 -14.02 15.20
C ASP A 17 7.72 -14.17 16.73
N HIS A 18 7.52 -15.41 17.21
CA HIS A 18 7.56 -15.71 18.64
C HIS A 18 8.91 -15.32 19.26
N SER A 19 10.03 -15.72 18.65
CA SER A 19 11.37 -15.40 19.15
C SER A 19 11.65 -13.89 19.10
N ARG A 20 11.27 -13.22 18.01
CA ARG A 20 11.44 -11.78 17.85
C ARG A 20 10.66 -11.00 18.91
N VAL A 21 9.37 -11.30 19.09
CA VAL A 21 8.52 -10.64 20.09
C VAL A 21 9.01 -10.92 21.50
N THR A 22 9.47 -12.13 21.78
CA THR A 22 10.06 -12.47 23.08
C THR A 22 11.32 -11.65 23.34
N GLY A 23 12.20 -11.51 22.35
CA GLY A 23 13.38 -10.64 22.44
C GLY A 23 13.02 -9.17 22.66
N ALA A 24 11.98 -8.67 22.01
CA ALA A 24 11.47 -7.31 22.21
C ALA A 24 11.00 -7.07 23.65
N ILE A 25 10.18 -7.98 24.17
CA ILE A 25 9.66 -7.89 25.55
C ILE A 25 10.82 -8.00 26.55
N ALA A 26 11.76 -8.93 26.32
CA ALA A 26 12.94 -9.10 27.16
C ALA A 26 13.77 -7.81 27.24
N ALA A 27 13.97 -7.12 26.12
CA ALA A 27 14.66 -5.83 26.10
C ALA A 27 13.91 -4.74 26.90
N CYS A 28 12.58 -4.75 26.90
CA CYS A 28 11.79 -3.79 27.68
C CYS A 28 11.83 -4.01 29.19
N ILE A 29 11.96 -5.26 29.63
CA ILE A 29 11.98 -5.61 31.06
C ILE A 29 13.39 -5.78 31.64
N ALA A 30 14.44 -5.67 30.80
CA ALA A 30 15.82 -5.96 31.19
C ALA A 30 16.34 -5.07 32.34
N ASP A 31 15.85 -3.83 32.42
CA ASP A 31 16.24 -2.86 33.46
C ASP A 31 15.35 -2.91 34.71
N LEU A 32 14.29 -3.73 34.71
CA LEU A 32 13.44 -3.91 35.89
C LEU A 32 14.16 -4.77 36.94
N SER A 33 13.97 -4.45 38.22
CA SER A 33 14.54 -5.25 39.31
C SER A 33 14.02 -6.70 39.27
N ASP A 34 14.88 -7.67 39.50
CA ASP A 34 14.51 -9.10 39.56
C ASP A 34 13.34 -9.35 40.52
N THR A 35 13.32 -8.66 41.66
CA THR A 35 12.25 -8.75 42.66
C THR A 35 10.89 -8.35 42.10
N LEU A 36 10.86 -7.29 41.28
CA LEU A 36 9.64 -6.82 40.63
C LEU A 36 9.20 -7.79 39.53
N VAL A 37 10.13 -8.26 38.70
CA VAL A 37 9.83 -9.23 37.63
C VAL A 37 9.24 -10.51 38.22
N VAL A 38 9.81 -11.02 39.31
CA VAL A 38 9.30 -12.21 40.02
C VAL A 38 7.88 -11.96 40.56
N ASP A 39 7.62 -10.80 41.18
CA ASP A 39 6.27 -10.44 41.67
C ASP A 39 5.24 -10.38 40.52
N LEU A 40 5.59 -9.69 39.43
CA LEU A 40 4.73 -9.59 38.24
C LEU A 40 4.42 -10.97 37.62
N LEU A 41 5.42 -11.85 37.53
CA LEU A 41 5.25 -13.22 37.04
C LEU A 41 4.41 -14.08 37.99
N GLN A 42 4.59 -13.95 39.30
CA GLN A 42 3.76 -14.65 40.29
C GLN A 42 2.29 -14.22 40.19
N LYS A 43 2.04 -12.91 40.10
CA LYS A 43 0.72 -12.33 39.87
C LYS A 43 0.08 -12.86 38.58
N LEU A 44 0.85 -12.92 37.50
CA LEU A 44 0.39 -13.46 36.22
C LEU A 44 0.02 -14.96 36.33
N ASN A 45 0.88 -15.76 36.96
CA ASN A 45 0.66 -17.20 37.17
C ASN A 45 -0.54 -17.50 38.09
N ASN A 46 -0.78 -16.63 39.08
CA ASN A 46 -1.93 -16.70 39.98
C ASN A 46 -3.23 -16.15 39.35
N LYS A 47 -3.22 -15.79 38.05
CA LYS A 47 -4.35 -15.20 37.32
C LYS A 47 -4.85 -13.86 37.91
N THR A 48 -3.99 -13.14 38.61
CA THR A 48 -4.23 -11.80 39.12
C THR A 48 -3.19 -10.85 38.53
N PRO A 49 -3.18 -10.67 37.19
CA PRO A 49 -2.13 -9.90 36.52
C PRO A 49 -2.12 -8.46 37.02
N ASP A 50 -0.92 -7.88 37.09
CA ASP A 50 -0.76 -6.48 37.42
C ASP A 50 -1.37 -5.58 36.33
N LYS A 51 -2.07 -4.53 36.76
CA LYS A 51 -2.81 -3.59 35.91
C LYS A 51 -2.27 -2.17 35.97
N GLU A 52 -1.35 -1.91 36.89
CA GLU A 52 -0.89 -0.54 37.19
C GLU A 52 0.53 -0.34 36.70
N HIS A 53 1.37 -1.37 36.86
CA HIS A 53 2.75 -1.31 36.45
C HIS A 53 2.89 -1.41 34.94
N THR A 54 3.36 -0.31 34.34
CA THR A 54 3.68 -0.24 32.91
C THR A 54 5.03 -0.89 32.67
N ILE A 55 5.04 -2.00 31.93
CA ILE A 55 6.25 -2.76 31.61
C ILE A 55 6.87 -2.33 30.28
N ALA A 56 6.08 -1.74 29.39
CA ALA A 56 6.51 -1.26 28.08
C ALA A 56 5.48 -0.27 27.52
N TYR A 57 5.82 0.43 26.45
CA TYR A 57 4.86 1.11 25.60
C TYR A 57 4.87 0.50 24.21
N MET A 58 3.69 0.40 23.60
CA MET A 58 3.54 0.14 22.17
C MET A 58 3.53 1.49 21.46
N LEU A 59 4.61 1.79 20.74
CA LEU A 59 4.74 2.95 19.88
C LEU A 59 4.31 2.56 18.47
N VAL A 60 3.39 3.33 17.90
CA VAL A 60 2.97 3.23 16.50
C VAL A 60 3.31 4.54 15.81
N GLY A 61 4.03 4.45 14.71
CA GLY A 61 4.32 5.58 13.83
C GLY A 61 3.61 5.42 12.50
N ASP A 62 3.07 6.52 11.99
CA ASP A 62 2.34 6.57 10.72
C ASP A 62 2.78 7.78 9.91
N VAL A 63 3.24 7.54 8.68
CA VAL A 63 3.55 8.57 7.69
C VAL A 63 2.24 9.02 7.05
N SER A 64 1.82 10.24 7.38
CA SER A 64 0.63 10.89 6.83
C SER A 64 0.96 11.69 5.57
N GLY A 65 0.01 11.73 4.62
CA GLY A 65 0.16 12.43 3.34
C GLY A 65 0.66 11.57 2.17
N VAL A 66 0.83 10.26 2.38
CA VAL A 66 1.42 9.32 1.40
C VAL A 66 0.72 9.34 0.04
N GLN A 67 -0.61 9.27 0.01
CA GLN A 67 -1.36 9.23 -1.26
C GLN A 67 -1.13 10.50 -2.08
N GLN A 68 -1.37 11.68 -1.49
CA GLN A 68 -1.15 12.96 -2.16
C GLN A 68 0.32 13.11 -2.61
N PHE A 69 1.27 12.73 -1.76
CA PHE A 69 2.70 12.78 -2.10
C PHE A 69 3.06 11.87 -3.28
N ILE A 70 2.53 10.64 -3.33
CA ILE A 70 2.83 9.70 -4.41
C ILE A 70 2.19 10.18 -5.71
N TYR A 71 0.92 10.57 -5.69
CA TYR A 71 0.15 10.81 -6.92
C TYR A 71 0.32 12.20 -7.54
N THR A 72 0.91 13.17 -6.84
CA THR A 72 1.16 14.51 -7.40
C THR A 72 2.29 14.48 -8.44
N ILE A 73 1.96 14.12 -9.70
CA ILE A 73 2.89 14.06 -10.83
C ILE A 73 2.28 14.50 -12.16
N THR A 74 3.13 15.01 -13.07
CA THR A 74 2.76 15.34 -14.45
C THR A 74 3.00 14.19 -15.42
N ALA A 75 2.37 14.24 -16.60
CA ALA A 75 2.25 13.09 -17.52
C ALA A 75 3.58 12.54 -18.13
N LYS A 76 4.65 13.35 -18.25
CA LYS A 76 5.90 12.93 -18.89
C LYS A 76 6.99 12.59 -17.86
N GLY A 77 7.52 11.37 -17.92
CA GLY A 77 8.49 10.85 -16.94
C GLY A 77 7.85 10.30 -15.65
N ALA A 78 6.51 10.28 -15.61
CA ALA A 78 5.66 9.91 -14.48
C ALA A 78 6.04 8.58 -13.81
N ALA A 79 6.31 7.54 -14.61
CA ALA A 79 6.58 6.19 -14.17
C ALA A 79 7.75 6.11 -13.15
N SER A 80 8.96 6.56 -13.53
CA SER A 80 10.12 6.51 -12.63
C SER A 80 9.98 7.43 -11.42
N ALA A 81 9.34 8.60 -11.58
CA ALA A 81 9.07 9.51 -10.47
C ALA A 81 8.18 8.86 -9.39
N LEU A 82 7.11 8.20 -9.81
CA LEU A 82 6.11 7.58 -8.96
C LEU A 82 6.68 6.40 -8.17
N ARG A 83 7.49 5.58 -8.83
CA ARG A 83 8.21 4.46 -8.19
C ARG A 83 9.23 4.97 -7.16
N GLY A 84 9.98 6.01 -7.52
CA GLY A 84 10.91 6.66 -6.60
C GLY A 84 10.20 7.22 -5.36
N ARG A 85 9.03 7.85 -5.53
CA ARG A 85 8.18 8.32 -4.42
C ARG A 85 7.72 7.19 -3.52
N SER A 86 7.18 6.11 -4.09
CA SER A 86 6.73 4.96 -3.30
C SER A 86 7.87 4.34 -2.49
N PHE A 87 9.03 4.09 -3.13
CA PHE A 87 10.20 3.57 -2.44
C PHE A 87 10.74 4.55 -1.39
N TYR A 88 10.69 5.85 -1.66
CA TYR A 88 11.07 6.87 -0.69
C TYR A 88 10.18 6.83 0.56
N ILE A 89 8.87 6.69 0.43
CA ILE A 89 7.97 6.53 1.58
C ILE A 89 8.31 5.28 2.40
N GLN A 90 8.56 4.15 1.73
CA GLN A 90 8.96 2.93 2.42
C GLN A 90 10.31 3.11 3.15
N SER A 91 11.29 3.74 2.50
CA SER A 91 12.60 4.04 3.08
C SER A 91 12.54 5.05 4.22
N LEU A 92 11.66 6.05 4.13
CA LEU A 92 11.44 7.05 5.17
C LEU A 92 10.80 6.39 6.40
N THR A 93 9.82 5.52 6.19
CA THR A 93 9.18 4.73 7.27
C THR A 93 10.22 3.90 8.01
N ASP A 94 11.05 3.17 7.28
CA ASP A 94 12.16 2.41 7.86
C ASP A 94 13.16 3.32 8.57
N ALA A 95 13.59 4.40 7.94
CA ALA A 95 14.57 5.32 8.50
C ALA A 95 14.10 5.90 9.84
N VAL A 96 12.82 6.27 9.95
CA VAL A 96 12.23 6.74 11.21
C VAL A 96 12.16 5.62 12.25
N ALA A 97 11.81 4.40 11.85
CA ALA A 97 11.79 3.26 12.75
C ALA A 97 13.20 2.94 13.30
N TYR A 98 14.22 2.92 12.44
CA TYR A 98 15.62 2.72 12.85
C TYR A 98 16.14 3.88 13.69
N TYR A 99 15.78 5.13 13.35
CA TYR A 99 16.10 6.30 14.16
C TYR A 99 15.51 6.18 15.57
N THR A 100 14.27 5.72 15.69
CA THR A 100 13.61 5.46 16.99
C THR A 100 14.38 4.42 17.80
N LEU A 101 14.79 3.31 17.17
CA LEU A 101 15.59 2.28 17.83
C LEU A 101 16.96 2.83 18.27
N GLN A 102 17.63 3.61 17.44
CA GLN A 102 18.94 4.20 17.77
C GLN A 102 18.82 5.21 18.91
N LEU A 103 17.82 6.09 18.86
CA LEU A 103 17.57 7.10 19.88
C LEU A 103 17.47 6.40 21.24
N MET A 104 16.63 5.37 21.33
CA MET A 104 16.33 4.64 22.58
C MET A 104 17.29 3.46 22.85
N ASN A 105 18.35 3.29 22.06
CA ASN A 105 19.32 2.19 22.16
C ASN A 105 18.68 0.79 22.23
N LEU A 106 17.68 0.54 21.38
CA LEU A 106 16.91 -0.69 21.35
C LEU A 106 17.44 -1.68 20.29
N PRO A 107 17.37 -2.99 20.56
CA PRO A 107 17.74 -3.98 19.56
C PRO A 107 16.70 -4.05 18.44
N LEU A 108 17.12 -4.58 17.28
CA LEU A 108 16.26 -4.73 16.09
C LEU A 108 14.98 -5.54 16.35
N THR A 109 14.99 -6.41 17.35
CA THR A 109 13.81 -7.19 17.76
C THR A 109 12.65 -6.32 18.21
N ASN A 110 12.92 -5.12 18.72
CA ASN A 110 11.89 -4.18 19.19
C ASN A 110 11.09 -3.54 18.05
N LEU A 111 11.57 -3.60 16.80
CA LEU A 111 10.76 -3.28 15.63
C LEU A 111 9.86 -4.47 15.29
N ILE A 112 8.60 -4.36 15.70
CA ILE A 112 7.59 -5.41 15.50
C ILE A 112 7.07 -5.42 14.06
N TYR A 113 6.90 -4.25 13.47
CA TYR A 113 6.36 -4.09 12.12
C TYR A 113 6.93 -2.83 11.46
N SER A 114 7.17 -2.88 10.14
CA SER A 114 7.46 -1.73 9.28
C SER A 114 6.95 -2.04 7.88
N GLY A 115 6.00 -1.25 7.37
CA GLY A 115 5.40 -1.44 6.05
C GLY A 115 4.22 -0.49 5.80
N GLY A 116 3.91 -0.21 4.53
CA GLY A 116 2.74 0.60 4.15
C GLY A 116 2.68 2.00 4.78
N GLY A 117 3.84 2.63 5.06
CA GLY A 117 3.88 3.93 5.76
C GLY A 117 3.72 3.85 7.28
N ASN A 118 3.59 2.64 7.85
CA ASN A 118 3.38 2.42 9.27
C ASN A 118 4.50 1.60 9.88
N PHE A 119 4.81 1.86 11.14
CA PHE A 119 5.73 1.02 11.91
C PHE A 119 5.29 0.89 13.36
N ILE A 120 5.71 -0.20 14.01
CA ILE A 120 5.38 -0.51 15.41
C ILE A 120 6.66 -0.87 16.13
N VAL A 121 6.98 -0.12 17.18
CA VAL A 121 8.13 -0.36 18.07
C VAL A 121 7.64 -0.62 19.48
N LEU A 122 8.19 -1.65 20.12
CA LEU A 122 8.01 -1.87 21.55
C LEU A 122 9.11 -1.13 22.31
N ILE A 123 8.76 -0.17 23.15
CA ILE A 123 9.74 0.64 23.89
C ILE A 123 9.67 0.35 25.40
N PRO A 124 10.79 0.35 26.14
CA PRO A 124 10.80 0.23 27.59
C PRO A 124 10.05 1.39 28.27
N ALA A 125 9.53 1.16 29.49
CA ALA A 125 8.75 2.18 30.21
C ALA A 125 9.57 3.44 30.54
N GLN A 126 10.87 3.29 30.79
CA GLN A 126 11.81 4.38 31.09
C GLN A 126 12.09 5.31 29.90
N GLU A 127 11.94 4.82 28.67
CA GLU A 127 12.18 5.61 27.45
C GLU A 127 10.97 6.49 27.07
N HIS A 128 9.85 6.40 27.80
CA HIS A 128 8.63 7.17 27.53
C HIS A 128 8.88 8.70 27.49
N SER A 129 9.77 9.21 28.34
CA SER A 129 10.08 10.65 28.39
C SER A 129 10.73 11.19 27.11
N ARG A 130 11.25 10.32 26.24
CA ARG A 130 11.94 10.70 25.00
C ARG A 130 11.03 10.69 23.78
N LEU A 131 9.74 10.43 23.96
CA LEU A 131 8.75 10.52 22.89
C LEU A 131 8.59 11.95 22.37
N GLU A 132 8.63 12.94 23.27
CA GLU A 132 8.54 14.35 22.89
C GLU A 132 9.80 14.79 22.12
N GLU A 133 10.98 14.35 22.57
CA GLU A 133 12.25 14.53 21.85
C GLU A 133 12.19 13.90 20.45
N LEU A 134 11.74 12.65 20.36
CA LEU A 134 11.56 11.95 19.09
C LEU A 134 10.62 12.72 18.14
N GLN A 135 9.43 13.09 18.61
CA GLN A 135 8.45 13.81 17.79
C GLN A 135 8.99 15.17 17.35
N SER A 136 9.71 15.89 18.23
CA SER A 136 10.30 17.19 17.92
C SER A 136 11.38 17.10 16.84
N HIS A 137 12.28 16.12 16.93
CA HIS A 137 13.28 15.89 15.89
C HIS A 137 12.64 15.52 14.56
N LEU A 138 11.61 14.66 14.57
CA LEU A 138 10.89 14.29 13.36
C LEU A 138 10.13 15.49 12.76
N ASP A 139 9.48 16.30 13.58
CA ASP A 139 8.78 17.51 13.13
C ASP A 139 9.73 18.46 12.41
N GLU A 140 10.92 18.69 12.97
CA GLU A 140 11.94 19.57 12.39
C GLU A 140 12.51 19.02 11.07
N ILE A 141 12.80 17.72 10.99
CA ILE A 141 13.30 17.07 9.77
C ILE A 141 12.23 17.14 8.66
N LEU A 142 10.98 16.74 8.99
CA LEU A 142 9.91 16.60 8.00
C LEU A 142 9.42 17.95 7.49
N ILE A 143 9.26 18.96 8.37
CA ILE A 143 8.83 20.30 7.95
C ILE A 143 9.88 20.96 7.05
N THR A 144 11.16 20.76 7.36
CA THR A 144 12.27 21.33 6.58
C THR A 144 12.38 20.67 5.20
N ALA A 145 12.08 19.36 5.12
CA ALA A 145 12.23 18.60 3.88
C ALA A 145 11.00 18.63 2.96
N HIS A 146 9.80 18.62 3.54
CA HIS A 146 8.54 18.40 2.80
C HIS A 146 7.47 19.45 3.10
N GLY A 147 7.75 20.43 3.95
CA GLY A 147 6.73 21.35 4.43
C GLY A 147 5.53 20.59 5.01
N SER A 148 4.33 20.95 4.58
CA SER A 148 3.09 20.31 5.03
C SER A 148 2.68 19.06 4.24
N ASP A 149 3.45 18.62 3.25
CA ASP A 149 3.04 17.51 2.38
C ASP A 149 3.14 16.16 3.08
N LEU A 150 4.16 15.98 3.92
CA LEU A 150 4.38 14.76 4.72
C LEU A 150 4.47 15.08 6.20
N TYR A 151 4.03 14.16 7.05
CA TYR A 151 4.15 14.25 8.50
C TYR A 151 4.25 12.86 9.10
N VAL A 152 5.02 12.70 10.17
CA VAL A 152 5.08 11.45 10.93
C VAL A 152 4.32 11.64 12.23
N ALA A 153 3.23 10.90 12.38
CA ALA A 153 2.44 10.87 13.60
C ALA A 153 2.94 9.73 14.50
N ILE A 154 3.46 10.06 15.68
CA ILE A 154 3.82 9.07 16.69
C ILE A 154 2.71 9.00 17.74
N GLY A 155 2.22 7.78 18.01
CA GLY A 155 1.30 7.49 19.10
C GLY A 155 1.85 6.37 19.98
N ALA A 156 1.83 6.55 21.30
CA ALA A 156 2.28 5.53 22.25
C ALA A 156 1.14 5.14 23.20
N THR A 157 1.10 3.87 23.61
CA THR A 157 0.15 3.36 24.61
C THR A 157 0.85 2.48 25.63
N PRO A 158 0.61 2.66 26.94
CA PRO A 158 1.23 1.85 27.98
C PRO A 158 0.72 0.40 27.92
N LEU A 159 1.62 -0.53 28.18
CA LEU A 159 1.38 -1.97 28.29
C LEU A 159 1.64 -2.43 29.72
N THR A 160 0.68 -3.18 30.24
CA THR A 160 0.73 -3.84 31.55
C THR A 160 0.77 -5.35 31.36
N CYS A 161 1.04 -6.10 32.43
CA CYS A 161 0.98 -7.57 32.37
C CYS A 161 -0.40 -8.10 31.97
N GLN A 162 -1.48 -7.38 32.32
CA GLN A 162 -2.85 -7.75 31.93
C GLN A 162 -3.04 -7.71 30.40
N ASP A 163 -2.41 -6.77 29.71
CA ASP A 163 -2.61 -6.55 28.27
C ASP A 163 -2.13 -7.74 27.41
N PHE A 164 -1.21 -8.55 27.93
CA PHE A 164 -0.71 -9.76 27.25
C PHE A 164 -1.60 -11.00 27.47
N GLN A 165 -2.66 -10.89 28.29
CA GLN A 165 -3.64 -11.95 28.42
C GLN A 165 -4.59 -11.99 27.22
N ILE A 166 -5.12 -13.19 26.95
CA ILE A 166 -6.24 -13.39 26.02
C ILE A 166 -7.36 -12.41 26.39
N ASP A 167 -8.09 -11.94 25.39
CA ASP A 167 -9.15 -10.93 25.47
C ASP A 167 -8.70 -9.48 25.65
N ASN A 168 -7.44 -9.17 25.98
CA ASN A 168 -7.08 -7.78 26.29
C ASN A 168 -6.30 -7.06 25.18
N PHE A 169 -5.50 -7.77 24.38
CA PHE A 169 -4.58 -7.14 23.43
C PHE A 169 -5.26 -6.29 22.34
N HIS A 170 -6.45 -6.69 21.87
CA HIS A 170 -7.20 -5.89 20.89
C HIS A 170 -7.55 -4.48 21.37
N GLU A 171 -7.70 -4.26 22.70
CA GLU A 171 -7.91 -2.93 23.27
C GLU A 171 -6.63 -2.09 23.27
N VAL A 172 -5.46 -2.72 23.42
CA VAL A 172 -4.16 -2.06 23.21
C VAL A 172 -4.07 -1.52 21.80
N TRP A 173 -4.39 -2.36 20.80
CA TRP A 173 -4.36 -1.97 19.39
C TRP A 173 -5.25 -0.74 19.13
N LYS A 174 -6.50 -0.77 19.62
CA LYS A 174 -7.42 0.39 19.52
C LYS A 174 -6.86 1.65 20.17
N ARG A 175 -6.27 1.53 21.37
CA ARG A 175 -5.68 2.66 22.10
C ARG A 175 -4.50 3.27 21.33
N ALA A 176 -3.61 2.42 20.81
CA ALA A 176 -2.42 2.85 20.06
C ALA A 176 -2.81 3.61 18.78
N PHE A 177 -3.70 3.06 17.95
CA PHE A 177 -4.16 3.75 16.73
C PHE A 177 -5.00 5.00 17.02
N ARG A 178 -5.72 5.05 18.15
CA ARG A 178 -6.39 6.28 18.60
C ARG A 178 -5.38 7.38 18.96
N ALA A 179 -4.26 7.02 19.61
CA ALA A 179 -3.20 7.95 19.94
C ALA A 179 -2.56 8.54 18.67
N VAL A 180 -2.27 7.69 17.67
CA VAL A 180 -1.80 8.15 16.35
C VAL A 180 -2.82 9.08 15.69
N GLY A 181 -4.11 8.71 15.70
CA GLY A 181 -5.18 9.55 15.16
C GLY A 181 -5.31 10.92 15.86
N HIS A 182 -4.94 11.02 17.13
CA HIS A 182 -4.83 12.30 17.84
C HIS A 182 -3.64 13.12 17.33
N ALA A 183 -2.46 12.52 17.24
CA ALA A 183 -1.26 13.18 16.71
C ALA A 183 -1.46 13.70 15.28
N LYS A 184 -2.13 12.92 14.40
CA LYS A 184 -2.47 13.35 13.03
C LYS A 184 -3.32 14.63 12.96
N ARG A 185 -4.12 14.92 13.98
CA ARG A 185 -4.94 16.15 14.04
C ARG A 185 -4.17 17.37 14.53
N GLN A 186 -2.96 17.17 15.06
CA GLN A 186 -2.11 18.20 15.64
C GLN A 186 -0.72 18.17 14.98
N ARG A 187 -0.70 18.22 13.64
CA ARG A 187 0.54 18.15 12.86
C ARG A 187 1.50 19.26 13.29
N PHE A 188 2.77 18.89 13.51
CA PHE A 188 3.86 19.79 13.88
C PHE A 188 3.66 20.54 15.21
N SER A 189 2.85 20.01 16.12
CA SER A 189 2.51 20.69 17.39
C SER A 189 3.69 20.86 18.34
N THR A 190 4.78 20.11 18.14
CA THR A 190 5.96 20.20 19.00
C THR A 190 6.92 21.33 18.60
N LEU A 191 6.71 21.93 17.42
CA LEU A 191 7.52 23.07 16.99
C LEU A 191 7.25 24.30 17.87
N PRO A 192 8.29 25.09 18.19
CA PRO A 192 8.10 26.36 18.89
C PRO A 192 7.11 27.27 18.14
N PRO A 193 6.25 28.04 18.84
CA PRO A 193 5.21 28.85 18.17
C PRO A 193 5.73 29.80 17.10
N LEU A 194 6.93 30.35 17.29
CA LEU A 194 7.56 31.23 16.31
C LEU A 194 7.99 30.47 15.04
N ASP A 195 8.52 29.26 15.19
CA ASP A 195 8.94 28.43 14.06
C ASP A 195 7.74 27.86 13.33
N LEU A 196 6.71 27.45 14.06
CA LEU A 196 5.43 27.05 13.48
C LEU A 196 4.81 28.20 12.67
N TYR A 197 4.81 29.42 13.21
CA TYR A 197 4.33 30.58 12.47
C TYR A 197 5.13 30.81 11.17
N LYS A 198 6.47 30.79 11.25
CA LYS A 198 7.35 31.02 10.09
C LYS A 198 7.28 29.91 9.03
N LYS A 199 7.30 28.64 9.45
CA LYS A 199 7.42 27.48 8.56
C LYS A 199 6.07 26.99 8.03
N VAL A 200 4.96 27.26 8.74
CA VAL A 200 3.63 26.72 8.37
C VAL A 200 2.62 27.82 8.06
N PHE A 201 2.54 28.87 8.88
CA PHE A 201 1.45 29.86 8.77
C PHE A 201 1.77 31.12 7.95
N GLN A 202 3.04 31.35 7.62
CA GLN A 202 3.42 32.39 6.67
C GLN A 202 3.28 31.90 5.22
N PRO A 203 2.94 32.81 4.27
CA PRO A 203 3.03 32.50 2.85
C PRO A 203 4.43 31.97 2.53
N GLN A 204 4.49 30.74 2.03
CA GLN A 204 5.72 30.11 1.58
C GLN A 204 5.97 30.43 0.11
N GLY A 205 7.20 30.20 -0.35
CA GLY A 205 7.61 30.40 -1.74
C GLY A 205 8.24 31.78 -2.01
N LEU A 206 8.40 32.08 -3.30
CA LEU A 206 9.11 33.26 -3.82
C LEU A 206 8.16 34.25 -4.50
N GLY A 207 6.85 34.08 -4.33
CA GLY A 207 5.83 35.02 -4.79
C GLY A 207 5.35 34.78 -6.21
N GLY A 208 5.39 33.53 -6.70
CA GLY A 208 4.83 33.16 -8.00
C GLY A 208 5.77 33.41 -9.19
N ASP A 209 7.09 33.32 -8.98
CA ASP A 209 8.04 33.32 -10.10
C ASP A 209 8.03 31.97 -10.82
N ASP A 210 7.36 31.92 -11.99
CA ASP A 210 7.28 30.75 -12.86
C ASP A 210 8.65 30.09 -13.16
N GLN A 211 9.76 30.83 -13.09
CA GLN A 211 11.10 30.29 -13.35
C GLN A 211 11.63 29.44 -12.20
N LEU A 212 11.18 29.73 -10.97
CA LEU A 212 11.60 29.06 -9.74
C LEU A 212 10.55 28.07 -9.24
N GLU A 213 9.45 27.91 -9.98
CA GLU A 213 8.44 26.90 -9.72
C GLU A 213 8.79 25.55 -10.36
N CYS A 214 8.75 24.50 -9.55
CA CYS A 214 8.79 23.13 -10.02
C CYS A 214 7.46 22.76 -10.69
N GLN A 215 7.51 22.49 -11.99
CA GLN A 215 6.33 22.12 -12.79
C GLN A 215 5.74 20.73 -12.47
N VAL A 216 6.27 20.02 -11.47
CA VAL A 216 5.78 18.70 -11.04
C VAL A 216 5.02 18.79 -9.73
N THR A 217 5.55 19.53 -8.76
CA THR A 217 4.98 19.62 -7.40
C THR A 217 4.47 21.01 -7.05
N HIS A 218 4.65 22.00 -7.92
CA HIS A 218 4.34 23.41 -7.66
C HIS A 218 5.14 24.03 -6.50
N TYR A 219 6.22 23.38 -6.08
CA TYR A 219 7.17 23.92 -5.11
C TYR A 219 7.98 25.06 -5.75
N GLU A 220 8.11 26.18 -5.04
CA GLU A 220 8.94 27.31 -5.44
C GLU A 220 10.28 27.32 -4.69
N GLY A 221 11.40 27.32 -5.41
CA GLY A 221 12.73 27.35 -4.80
C GLY A 221 13.88 27.58 -5.78
N LYS A 222 15.01 28.05 -5.27
CA LYS A 222 16.21 28.36 -6.07
C LYS A 222 16.94 27.12 -6.58
N ASP A 223 16.62 25.94 -6.05
CA ASP A 223 17.15 24.65 -6.46
C ASP A 223 16.43 24.06 -7.70
N VAL A 224 15.37 24.73 -8.16
CA VAL A 224 14.62 24.36 -9.35
C VAL A 224 15.44 24.62 -10.61
N LYS A 225 15.63 23.56 -11.41
CA LYS A 225 16.45 23.60 -12.62
C LYS A 225 15.71 22.98 -13.81
N PRO A 226 15.89 23.50 -15.04
CA PRO A 226 15.34 22.88 -16.24
C PRO A 226 16.06 21.55 -16.52
N VAL A 227 15.28 20.48 -16.66
CA VAL A 227 15.74 19.14 -17.00
C VAL A 227 15.19 18.75 -18.37
N LYS A 228 16.04 18.20 -19.24
CA LYS A 228 15.64 17.73 -20.58
C LYS A 228 14.82 16.45 -20.46
N VAL A 229 13.60 16.42 -21.01
CA VAL A 229 12.65 15.28 -20.94
C VAL A 229 12.33 14.70 -22.34
N GLY A 230 12.87 15.29 -23.40
CA GLY A 230 12.74 14.84 -24.79
C GLY A 230 13.73 15.57 -25.70
N GLU A 231 13.63 15.38 -27.03
CA GLU A 231 14.58 15.98 -27.99
C GLU A 231 14.68 17.51 -27.85
N ASP A 232 13.54 18.20 -27.63
CA ASP A 232 13.44 19.67 -27.51
C ASP A 232 12.53 20.16 -26.37
N GLN A 233 12.31 19.36 -25.32
CA GLN A 233 11.44 19.73 -24.20
C GLN A 233 12.17 19.74 -22.87
N PHE A 234 12.01 20.83 -22.13
CA PHE A 234 12.53 21.01 -20.79
C PHE A 234 11.39 21.11 -19.78
N VAL A 235 11.58 20.51 -18.62
CA VAL A 235 10.67 20.61 -17.47
C VAL A 235 11.48 21.07 -16.27
N ARG A 236 10.99 22.10 -15.57
CA ARG A 236 11.63 22.64 -14.35
C ARG A 236 11.34 21.73 -13.16
N LYS A 237 12.38 21.24 -12.51
CA LYS A 237 12.29 20.27 -11.41
C LYS A 237 13.14 20.71 -10.22
N SER A 238 12.60 20.61 -9.01
CA SER A 238 13.34 20.80 -7.76
C SER A 238 14.40 19.72 -7.55
N ARG A 239 15.31 19.91 -6.60
CA ARG A 239 16.30 18.90 -6.20
C ARG A 239 15.63 17.61 -5.73
N MET A 240 14.60 17.73 -4.88
CA MET A 240 13.84 16.59 -4.36
C MET A 240 13.24 15.74 -5.49
N VAL A 241 12.56 16.37 -6.46
CA VAL A 241 11.93 15.66 -7.58
C VAL A 241 12.96 14.95 -8.45
N ARG A 242 14.11 15.60 -8.71
CA ARG A 242 15.21 14.98 -9.47
C ARG A 242 15.78 13.76 -8.75
N ASP A 243 15.96 13.84 -7.44
CA ASP A 243 16.48 12.72 -6.63
C ASP A 243 15.48 11.56 -6.55
N LEU A 244 14.17 11.85 -6.45
CA LEU A 244 13.13 10.81 -6.52
C LEU A 244 13.10 10.11 -7.87
N GLU A 245 13.22 10.85 -8.97
CA GLU A 245 13.31 10.25 -10.31
C GLU A 245 14.56 9.39 -10.49
N ALA A 246 15.70 9.85 -10.00
CA ALA A 246 16.94 9.07 -10.00
C ALA A 246 16.79 7.78 -9.17
N LEU A 247 16.18 7.87 -8.00
CA LEU A 247 15.90 6.70 -7.13
C LEU A 247 15.04 5.65 -7.85
N GLY A 248 14.01 6.08 -8.56
CA GLY A 248 13.18 5.19 -9.37
C GLY A 248 13.88 4.63 -10.62
N GLN A 249 14.90 5.33 -11.13
CA GLN A 249 15.76 4.81 -12.19
C GLN A 249 16.77 3.79 -11.65
N ASP A 250 17.40 4.03 -10.51
CA ASP A 250 18.35 3.08 -9.91
C ASP A 250 17.65 1.77 -9.51
N LEU A 251 16.43 1.87 -8.97
CA LEU A 251 15.62 0.71 -8.60
C LEU A 251 15.22 -0.16 -9.81
N ARG A 252 15.26 0.39 -11.04
CA ARG A 252 14.88 -0.33 -12.27
C ARG A 252 15.73 -1.55 -12.53
N THR A 253 17.04 -1.39 -12.38
CA THR A 253 18.04 -2.40 -12.73
C THR A 253 18.57 -3.14 -11.50
N ALA A 254 18.15 -2.72 -10.31
CA ALA A 254 18.57 -3.29 -9.05
C ALA A 254 18.13 -4.75 -8.92
N SER A 255 19.09 -5.64 -8.65
CA SER A 255 18.82 -7.00 -8.15
C SER A 255 18.73 -7.04 -6.62
N GLY A 256 19.32 -6.03 -5.96
CA GLY A 256 19.33 -5.87 -4.52
C GLY A 256 19.71 -4.46 -4.10
N MET A 257 19.78 -4.26 -2.79
CA MET A 257 20.25 -3.01 -2.19
C MET A 257 21.11 -3.27 -0.94
N LEU A 258 22.07 -2.39 -0.68
CA LEU A 258 22.76 -2.28 0.59
C LEU A 258 22.09 -1.17 1.40
N ILE A 259 21.65 -1.49 2.61
CA ILE A 259 21.14 -0.54 3.60
C ILE A 259 22.22 -0.37 4.66
N VAL A 260 22.61 0.87 4.95
CA VAL A 260 23.65 1.19 5.94
C VAL A 260 23.05 2.07 7.02
N ILE A 261 23.21 1.65 8.27
CA ILE A 261 22.74 2.40 9.44
C ILE A 261 23.95 3.07 10.10
N THR A 262 23.90 4.40 10.19
CA THR A 262 24.92 5.26 10.78
C THR A 262 24.32 6.04 11.96
N PRO A 263 25.11 6.69 12.82
CA PRO A 263 24.57 7.68 13.73
C PRO A 263 23.78 8.75 12.93
N PRO A 264 22.68 9.29 13.48
CA PRO A 264 21.93 10.36 12.85
C PRO A 264 22.78 11.62 12.65
N ASP A 265 22.63 12.28 11.50
CA ASP A 265 23.43 13.43 11.11
C ASP A 265 22.52 14.64 10.83
N ALA A 266 22.21 15.42 11.86
CA ALA A 266 21.34 16.60 11.72
C ALA A 266 21.91 17.63 10.72
N GLN A 267 23.24 17.70 10.55
CA GLN A 267 23.89 18.60 9.59
C GLN A 267 23.63 18.20 8.13
N ALA A 268 23.14 16.98 7.88
CA ALA A 268 22.70 16.57 6.56
C ALA A 268 21.54 17.43 6.02
N LEU A 269 20.83 18.15 6.89
CA LEU A 269 19.78 19.11 6.54
C LEU A 269 20.32 20.52 6.27
N ASP A 270 21.59 20.79 6.48
CA ASP A 270 22.19 22.09 6.12
C ASP A 270 22.42 22.12 4.60
N TYR A 271 21.66 22.95 3.89
CA TYR A 271 21.78 23.12 2.45
C TYR A 271 21.84 24.60 2.05
N SER A 272 22.51 24.90 0.94
CA SER A 272 22.34 26.20 0.29
C SER A 272 21.07 26.20 -0.54
N GLU A 273 20.33 27.31 -0.55
CA GLU A 273 19.08 27.43 -1.33
C GLU A 273 19.25 27.04 -2.82
N GLU A 274 20.44 27.20 -3.40
CA GLU A 274 20.75 26.83 -4.79
C GLU A 274 20.96 25.32 -5.01
N GLN A 275 21.42 24.60 -3.99
CA GLN A 275 21.60 23.15 -4.05
C GLN A 275 20.28 22.42 -3.76
N GLY A 276 19.51 22.96 -2.82
CA GLY A 276 18.26 22.39 -2.33
C GLY A 276 18.47 21.12 -1.50
N LEU A 277 17.38 20.64 -0.90
CA LEU A 277 17.37 19.41 -0.13
C LEU A 277 16.95 18.21 -0.99
N GLY A 278 17.71 17.13 -0.92
CA GLY A 278 17.46 15.89 -1.64
C GLY A 278 16.99 14.74 -0.75
N VAL A 279 16.50 13.66 -1.37
CA VAL A 279 16.07 12.43 -0.67
C VAL A 279 17.16 11.88 0.23
N ARG A 280 18.40 11.81 -0.27
CA ARG A 280 19.56 11.25 0.46
C ARG A 280 19.95 12.11 1.68
N ASN A 281 19.65 13.40 1.68
CA ASN A 281 19.88 14.27 2.83
C ASN A 281 18.93 13.92 3.97
N VAL A 282 17.63 13.76 3.66
CA VAL A 282 16.60 13.41 4.65
C VAL A 282 16.88 12.05 5.29
N LEU A 283 17.20 11.03 4.48
CA LEU A 283 17.50 9.70 5.01
C LEU A 283 18.78 9.71 5.87
N ARG A 284 19.81 10.46 5.46
CA ARG A 284 21.05 10.61 6.25
C ARG A 284 20.83 11.34 7.57
N ALA A 285 19.94 12.33 7.60
CA ALA A 285 19.55 13.01 8.84
C ALA A 285 18.99 12.03 9.88
N LEU A 286 18.34 10.96 9.42
CA LEU A 286 17.83 9.86 10.23
C LEU A 286 18.84 8.70 10.42
N GLY A 287 20.07 8.83 9.93
CA GLY A 287 21.10 7.78 10.04
C GLY A 287 20.91 6.62 9.07
N TYR A 288 20.17 6.81 7.97
CA TYR A 288 19.78 5.76 7.03
C TYR A 288 20.33 6.02 5.63
N HIS A 289 21.01 5.03 5.04
CA HIS A 289 21.56 5.12 3.67
C HIS A 289 21.15 3.91 2.85
N VAL A 290 20.90 4.14 1.56
CA VAL A 290 20.51 3.10 0.59
C VAL A 290 21.40 3.19 -0.64
N TYR A 291 21.93 2.05 -1.06
CA TYR A 291 22.69 1.89 -2.29
C TYR A 291 22.13 0.71 -3.09
N PHE A 292 21.82 0.92 -4.36
CA PHE A 292 21.36 -0.16 -5.23
C PHE A 292 22.52 -0.88 -5.90
N TYR A 293 22.35 -2.15 -6.21
CA TYR A 293 23.31 -2.92 -7.02
C TYR A 293 22.57 -3.85 -7.98
N ALA A 294 23.17 -4.07 -9.14
CA ALA A 294 22.78 -5.13 -10.07
C ALA A 294 23.82 -6.27 -10.02
N ASN A 295 23.42 -7.48 -10.42
CA ASN A 295 24.30 -8.66 -10.40
C ASN A 295 25.54 -8.52 -11.31
N SER A 296 25.58 -7.52 -12.20
CA SER A 296 26.62 -7.31 -13.21
C SER A 296 27.31 -5.95 -13.14
N SER A 297 26.95 -5.06 -12.21
CA SER A 297 27.48 -3.69 -12.14
C SER A 297 28.40 -3.52 -10.93
N GLU A 298 29.70 -3.34 -11.17
CA GLU A 298 30.66 -2.90 -10.17
C GLU A 298 30.72 -1.36 -10.12
N GLU A 299 29.59 -0.71 -9.81
CA GLU A 299 29.64 0.73 -9.54
C GLU A 299 30.43 1.00 -8.25
N GLU A 300 31.21 2.08 -8.25
CA GLU A 300 31.98 2.49 -7.09
C GLU A 300 31.06 3.12 -6.05
N ILE A 301 30.86 2.43 -4.92
CA ILE A 301 29.99 2.88 -3.84
C ILE A 301 30.85 3.53 -2.76
N HIS A 302 30.62 4.82 -2.51
CA HIS A 302 31.22 5.53 -1.39
C HIS A 302 30.38 5.33 -0.12
N LEU A 303 30.93 4.52 0.79
CA LEU A 303 30.31 4.21 2.08
C LEU A 303 30.65 5.28 3.13
N PRO A 304 29.77 5.53 4.11
CA PRO A 304 30.06 6.44 5.22
C PRO A 304 31.23 5.94 6.07
N GLU A 305 31.95 6.87 6.71
CA GLU A 305 33.10 6.52 7.57
C GLU A 305 32.68 5.77 8.84
N THR A 306 31.57 6.18 9.46
CA THR A 306 31.05 5.57 10.69
C THR A 306 29.79 4.79 10.37
N ILE A 307 29.82 3.48 10.61
CA ILE A 307 28.71 2.56 10.35
C ILE A 307 28.45 1.72 11.60
N ASN A 308 27.20 1.71 12.07
CA ASN A 308 26.78 0.88 13.20
C ASN A 308 26.58 -0.57 12.74
N TYR A 309 25.79 -0.77 11.68
CA TYR A 309 25.53 -2.05 11.05
C TYR A 309 24.95 -1.84 9.65
N SER A 310 24.92 -2.91 8.86
CA SER A 310 24.44 -2.87 7.47
C SER A 310 23.67 -4.13 7.10
N PHE A 311 22.77 -3.98 6.14
CA PHE A 311 22.02 -5.08 5.55
C PHE A 311 22.30 -5.16 4.06
N VAL A 312 22.49 -6.37 3.55
CA VAL A 312 22.47 -6.65 2.12
C VAL A 312 21.16 -7.34 1.80
N ALA A 313 20.31 -6.68 1.01
CA ALA A 313 18.95 -7.11 0.74
C ALA A 313 18.81 -7.54 -0.72
N GLY A 314 18.26 -8.73 -0.95
CA GLY A 314 17.76 -9.10 -2.27
C GLY A 314 16.28 -8.73 -2.41
N LEU A 315 15.87 -8.29 -3.61
CA LEU A 315 14.51 -7.75 -3.84
C LEU A 315 13.45 -8.83 -4.11
N LYS A 316 13.90 -10.03 -4.52
CA LYS A 316 13.03 -11.15 -4.90
C LYS A 316 13.34 -12.43 -4.11
N ASP A 317 14.56 -12.54 -3.64
CA ASP A 317 15.09 -13.68 -2.91
C ASP A 317 16.23 -13.17 -2.01
N LEU A 318 16.87 -14.04 -1.25
CA LEU A 318 18.09 -13.73 -0.53
C LEU A 318 19.17 -13.18 -1.48
N PRO A 319 20.01 -12.25 -0.99
CA PRO A 319 21.09 -11.70 -1.78
C PRO A 319 22.06 -12.80 -2.22
N SER A 320 22.60 -12.67 -3.43
CA SER A 320 23.55 -13.64 -3.97
C SER A 320 24.83 -13.70 -3.13
N ALA A 321 25.47 -14.86 -3.09
CA ALA A 321 26.77 -15.01 -2.41
C ALA A 321 27.84 -14.03 -2.95
N GLN A 322 27.76 -13.69 -4.23
CA GLN A 322 28.63 -12.69 -4.86
C GLN A 322 28.39 -11.28 -4.30
N ALA A 323 27.13 -10.87 -4.16
CA ALA A 323 26.78 -9.58 -3.57
C ALA A 323 27.23 -9.49 -2.10
N ILE A 324 26.97 -10.53 -1.30
CA ILE A 324 27.43 -10.59 0.10
C ILE A 324 28.95 -10.44 0.17
N LYS A 325 29.70 -11.18 -0.67
CA LYS A 325 31.16 -11.08 -0.73
C LYS A 325 31.63 -9.70 -1.16
N TYR A 326 31.02 -9.11 -2.19
CA TYR A 326 31.37 -7.80 -2.74
C TYR A 326 31.28 -6.68 -1.68
N PHE A 327 30.21 -6.67 -0.87
CA PHE A 327 30.06 -5.68 0.19
C PHE A 327 30.91 -6.01 1.40
N ARG A 328 31.08 -7.30 1.73
CA ARG A 328 31.91 -7.69 2.87
C ARG A 328 33.36 -7.26 2.72
N THR A 329 33.90 -7.24 1.50
CA THR A 329 35.28 -6.77 1.24
C THR A 329 35.45 -5.25 1.30
N ARG A 330 34.35 -4.48 1.27
CA ARG A 330 34.35 -3.01 1.31
C ARG A 330 34.02 -2.43 2.69
N LEU A 331 33.45 -3.24 3.57
CA LEU A 331 33.15 -2.87 4.94
C LEU A 331 34.31 -3.25 5.87
N SER A 332 34.53 -2.45 6.92
CA SER A 332 35.42 -2.81 8.02
C SER A 332 35.01 -4.16 8.62
N SER A 333 35.99 -4.93 9.11
CA SER A 333 35.74 -6.22 9.74
C SER A 333 34.81 -6.13 10.96
N SER A 334 34.81 -4.99 11.66
CA SER A 334 33.96 -4.72 12.83
C SER A 334 32.50 -4.43 12.49
N VAL A 335 32.18 -4.05 11.26
CA VAL A 335 30.81 -3.68 10.86
C VAL A 335 30.01 -4.94 10.54
N PRO A 336 28.86 -5.19 11.22
CA PRO A 336 27.97 -6.29 10.85
C PRO A 336 27.37 -6.10 9.46
N LEU A 337 27.38 -7.15 8.64
CA LEU A 337 26.67 -7.23 7.36
C LEU A 337 25.67 -8.37 7.42
N ILE A 338 24.38 -8.05 7.39
CA ILE A 338 23.29 -8.98 7.62
C ILE A 338 22.54 -9.22 6.29
N PRO A 339 22.55 -10.45 5.74
CA PRO A 339 21.73 -10.78 4.57
C PRO A 339 20.25 -10.82 4.92
N ILE A 340 19.41 -10.12 4.16
CA ILE A 340 17.96 -10.08 4.35
C ILE A 340 17.21 -10.21 3.02
N MET A 341 15.93 -10.60 3.08
CA MET A 341 15.01 -10.46 1.97
C MET A 341 14.18 -9.19 2.18
N ARG A 342 14.02 -8.40 1.11
CA ARG A 342 13.15 -7.23 1.11
C ARG A 342 12.32 -7.26 -0.17
N PHE A 343 11.15 -7.92 -0.09
CA PHE A 343 10.28 -8.04 -1.24
C PHE A 343 9.85 -6.67 -1.75
N MET A 344 9.93 -6.49 -3.07
CA MET A 344 9.44 -5.30 -3.73
C MET A 344 8.86 -5.71 -5.07
N ALA A 345 7.60 -5.37 -5.32
CA ALA A 345 6.99 -5.54 -6.63
C ALA A 345 7.69 -4.60 -7.64
N ASN A 346 8.63 -5.16 -8.41
CA ASN A 346 9.49 -4.43 -9.34
C ASN A 346 9.32 -4.90 -10.77
N VAL A 347 8.11 -4.67 -11.29
CA VAL A 347 7.75 -5.02 -12.66
C VAL A 347 7.56 -3.77 -13.49
N MET A 348 8.35 -3.67 -14.55
CA MET A 348 8.21 -2.64 -15.56
C MET A 348 8.34 -3.25 -16.95
N PRO A 349 7.47 -2.88 -17.89
CA PRO A 349 7.50 -3.43 -19.23
C PRO A 349 8.65 -2.79 -20.02
N SER A 350 9.44 -3.63 -20.67
CA SER A 350 10.55 -3.22 -21.53
C SER A 350 10.34 -3.64 -22.99
N GLU A 351 10.95 -2.87 -23.87
CA GLU A 351 11.13 -3.18 -25.29
C GLU A 351 12.24 -4.22 -25.47
N LYS A 352 12.37 -4.76 -26.71
CA LYS A 352 13.38 -5.76 -27.06
C LYS A 352 14.82 -5.26 -26.90
N ASP A 353 15.02 -3.95 -26.92
CA ASP A 353 16.32 -3.29 -26.71
C ASP A 353 16.60 -2.96 -25.23
N GLY A 354 15.69 -3.34 -24.32
CA GLY A 354 15.78 -3.08 -22.89
C GLY A 354 15.25 -1.70 -22.45
N LYS A 355 14.78 -0.86 -23.38
CA LYS A 355 14.18 0.44 -23.05
C LYS A 355 12.80 0.25 -22.42
N ILE A 356 12.49 0.97 -21.34
CA ILE A 356 11.15 0.89 -20.73
C ILE A 356 10.11 1.49 -21.65
N LYS A 357 8.97 0.80 -21.76
CA LYS A 357 7.82 1.29 -22.48
C LYS A 357 7.19 2.46 -21.75
N ASP A 358 6.96 3.56 -22.47
CA ASP A 358 6.17 4.66 -21.94
C ASP A 358 4.67 4.34 -21.96
N PHE A 359 3.88 5.15 -21.26
CA PHE A 359 2.42 5.02 -21.21
C PHE A 359 1.75 5.17 -22.59
N SER A 360 2.37 5.90 -23.52
CA SER A 360 1.83 6.02 -24.88
C SER A 360 2.00 4.73 -25.68
N GLN A 361 3.10 4.01 -25.48
CA GLN A 361 3.35 2.71 -26.08
C GLN A 361 2.44 1.65 -25.46
N LEU A 362 2.31 1.60 -24.13
CA LEU A 362 1.39 0.68 -23.46
C LEU A 362 -0.06 0.86 -23.94
N ALA A 363 -0.52 2.09 -24.10
CA ALA A 363 -1.87 2.36 -24.63
C ALA A 363 -2.04 1.83 -26.07
N LYS A 364 -1.01 1.94 -26.93
CA LYS A 364 -1.05 1.45 -28.32
C LYS A 364 -1.04 -0.07 -28.43
N GLU A 365 -0.37 -0.74 -27.50
CA GLU A 365 -0.32 -2.20 -27.41
C GLU A 365 -1.56 -2.82 -26.75
N SER A 366 -2.55 -1.99 -26.38
CA SER A 366 -3.81 -2.48 -25.84
C SER A 366 -4.66 -3.15 -26.90
N GLU A 367 -5.22 -4.32 -26.58
CA GLU A 367 -6.21 -4.98 -27.40
C GLU A 367 -7.52 -4.18 -27.43
N GLY A 368 -8.09 -4.01 -28.62
CA GLY A 368 -9.31 -3.24 -28.81
C GLY A 368 -9.07 -1.73 -28.67
N ILE A 369 -9.67 -1.11 -27.64
CA ILE A 369 -9.52 0.33 -27.44
C ILE A 369 -8.11 0.65 -26.92
N GLN A 370 -7.45 1.63 -27.55
CA GLN A 370 -6.10 2.05 -27.18
C GLN A 370 -6.13 2.91 -25.91
N ARG A 371 -6.21 2.24 -24.76
CA ARG A 371 -6.34 2.86 -23.42
C ARG A 371 -5.51 2.11 -22.40
N LEU A 372 -4.99 2.87 -21.44
CA LEU A 372 -4.36 2.34 -20.24
C LEU A 372 -5.45 1.90 -19.28
N GLY A 373 -5.23 0.77 -18.62
CA GLY A 373 -5.93 0.40 -17.40
C GLY A 373 -5.15 0.89 -16.20
N VAL A 374 -5.84 1.52 -15.26
CA VAL A 374 -5.30 1.90 -13.96
C VAL A 374 -6.10 1.21 -12.87
N LEU A 375 -5.43 0.33 -12.13
CA LEU A 375 -6.01 -0.53 -11.11
C LEU A 375 -5.60 -0.06 -9.72
N ARG A 376 -6.60 0.04 -8.84
CA ARG A 376 -6.42 0.13 -7.39
C ARG A 376 -7.15 -1.03 -6.73
N MET A 377 -6.51 -1.66 -5.75
CA MET A 377 -7.15 -2.66 -4.89
C MET A 377 -6.68 -2.47 -3.46
N ASP A 378 -7.54 -2.82 -2.51
CA ASP A 378 -7.31 -2.63 -1.08
C ASP A 378 -8.07 -3.68 -0.26
N VAL A 379 -7.46 -4.17 0.81
CA VAL A 379 -8.06 -5.19 1.69
C VAL A 379 -9.26 -4.62 2.46
N ASP A 380 -10.37 -5.33 2.39
CA ASP A 380 -11.58 -4.92 3.09
C ASP A 380 -11.45 -5.07 4.60
N ASP A 381 -11.74 -3.98 5.32
CA ASP A 381 -11.88 -3.97 6.78
C ASP A 381 -10.64 -4.47 7.54
N LEU A 382 -9.44 -4.29 7.00
CA LEU A 382 -8.20 -4.78 7.63
C LEU A 382 -8.01 -4.26 9.07
N GLY A 383 -8.33 -2.99 9.33
CA GLY A 383 -8.30 -2.45 10.68
C GLY A 383 -9.25 -3.17 11.65
N LYS A 384 -10.43 -3.58 11.16
CA LYS A 384 -11.38 -4.40 11.93
C LYS A 384 -10.87 -5.83 12.08
N LEU A 385 -10.20 -6.39 11.06
CA LEU A 385 -9.58 -7.71 11.14
C LEU A 385 -8.54 -7.78 12.26
N PHE A 386 -7.69 -6.77 12.42
CA PHE A 386 -6.72 -6.73 13.53
C PHE A 386 -7.36 -6.68 14.92
N VAL A 387 -8.56 -6.12 15.01
CA VAL A 387 -9.29 -5.94 16.27
C VAL A 387 -10.18 -7.15 16.59
N ASP A 388 -10.99 -7.58 15.63
CA ASP A 388 -12.07 -8.56 15.81
C ASP A 388 -11.77 -9.92 15.16
N GLY A 389 -10.80 -10.01 14.24
CA GLY A 389 -10.52 -11.20 13.44
C GLY A 389 -10.01 -12.41 14.23
N PHE A 390 -9.56 -12.19 15.48
CA PHE A 390 -9.12 -13.25 16.38
C PHE A 390 -10.19 -13.70 17.37
N LYS A 391 -11.44 -13.21 17.25
CA LYS A 391 -12.56 -13.67 18.08
C LYS A 391 -12.97 -15.09 17.68
N HIS A 392 -12.96 -16.00 18.64
CA HIS A 392 -13.43 -17.37 18.45
C HIS A 392 -14.86 -17.50 18.96
N ASP A 393 -15.77 -17.99 18.11
CA ASP A 393 -17.17 -18.21 18.49
C ASP A 393 -17.30 -19.52 19.30
N ASN A 394 -17.79 -19.42 20.54
CA ASN A 394 -17.94 -20.56 21.45
C ASN A 394 -19.31 -21.24 21.33
N SER A 395 -20.07 -21.00 20.25
CA SER A 395 -21.46 -21.46 20.04
C SER A 395 -21.69 -22.98 20.02
N GLY A 396 -20.71 -23.81 20.40
CA GLY A 396 -20.82 -25.26 20.57
C GLY A 396 -20.71 -25.79 22.01
N ASN A 397 -20.41 -24.96 23.02
CA ASN A 397 -20.29 -25.40 24.42
C ASN A 397 -21.40 -24.82 25.30
N ASN A 398 -22.18 -25.71 25.93
CA ASN A 398 -23.30 -25.43 26.84
C ASN A 398 -22.89 -24.79 28.20
N ASN A 399 -21.92 -23.88 28.23
CA ASN A 399 -21.57 -23.11 29.42
C ASN A 399 -21.69 -21.62 29.14
N ASP A 400 -22.30 -20.89 30.09
CA ASP A 400 -22.85 -19.52 30.04
C ASP A 400 -21.95 -18.34 29.58
N ASP A 401 -20.76 -18.58 29.00
CA ASP A 401 -19.92 -17.52 28.44
C ASP A 401 -20.32 -17.19 26.98
N LYS A 402 -21.46 -16.50 26.82
CA LYS A 402 -22.02 -16.03 25.53
C LYS A 402 -21.15 -15.01 24.77
N LYS A 403 -19.95 -14.67 25.25
CA LYS A 403 -18.98 -13.82 24.53
C LYS A 403 -17.79 -14.67 24.11
N GLY A 404 -17.62 -14.83 22.80
CA GLY A 404 -16.43 -15.45 22.21
C GLY A 404 -15.15 -14.75 22.66
N LYS A 405 -14.09 -15.52 22.91
CA LYS A 405 -12.80 -14.99 23.36
C LYS A 405 -12.00 -14.47 22.18
N ASN A 406 -11.42 -13.29 22.31
CA ASN A 406 -10.46 -12.70 21.40
C ASN A 406 -9.06 -13.22 21.70
N LEU A 407 -8.55 -14.03 20.79
CA LEU A 407 -7.24 -14.66 20.88
C LEU A 407 -6.10 -13.74 20.42
N SER A 408 -6.35 -12.45 20.15
CA SER A 408 -5.31 -11.50 19.72
C SER A 408 -4.13 -11.48 20.68
N THR A 409 -2.92 -11.51 20.12
CA THR A 409 -1.65 -11.30 20.82
C THR A 409 -0.74 -10.47 19.93
N LEU A 410 0.27 -9.82 20.51
CA LEU A 410 1.27 -9.07 19.74
C LEU A 410 1.92 -9.93 18.64
N ALA A 411 2.23 -11.19 18.95
CA ALA A 411 2.83 -12.12 17.99
C ALA A 411 1.86 -12.52 16.86
N ARG A 412 0.58 -12.78 17.15
CA ARG A 412 -0.42 -13.08 16.10
C ARG A 412 -0.65 -11.90 15.17
N VAL A 413 -0.75 -10.69 15.73
CA VAL A 413 -0.91 -9.47 14.95
C VAL A 413 0.32 -9.24 14.06
N SER A 414 1.52 -9.38 14.63
CA SER A 414 2.78 -9.34 13.88
C SER A 414 2.81 -10.35 12.72
N SER A 415 2.46 -11.62 12.98
CA SER A 415 2.42 -12.66 11.95
C SER A 415 1.39 -12.36 10.85
N LEU A 416 0.22 -11.83 11.19
CA LEU A 416 -0.80 -11.43 10.21
C LEU A 416 -0.30 -10.26 9.34
N SER A 417 0.30 -9.23 9.93
CA SER A 417 0.89 -8.11 9.18
C SER A 417 1.99 -8.58 8.23
N PHE A 418 2.86 -9.48 8.68
CA PHE A 418 3.90 -10.08 7.83
C PHE A 418 3.31 -10.92 6.69
N ALA A 419 2.25 -11.69 6.96
CA ALA A 419 1.58 -12.49 5.94
C ALA A 419 0.94 -11.62 4.85
N MET A 420 0.30 -10.50 5.22
CA MET A 420 -0.23 -9.52 4.26
C MET A 420 0.88 -8.89 3.45
N GLN A 421 1.96 -8.44 4.11
CA GLN A 421 3.12 -7.88 3.43
C GLN A 421 3.73 -8.86 2.41
N LEU A 422 3.87 -10.14 2.77
CA LEU A 422 4.39 -11.17 1.87
C LEU A 422 3.50 -11.36 0.64
N TYR A 423 2.17 -11.27 0.81
CA TYR A 423 1.23 -11.35 -0.29
C TYR A 423 1.36 -10.15 -1.23
N PHE A 424 1.26 -8.92 -0.71
CA PHE A 424 1.25 -7.71 -1.54
C PHE A 424 2.64 -7.34 -2.08
N GLU A 425 3.69 -7.41 -1.28
CA GLU A 425 5.04 -7.01 -1.73
C GLU A 425 5.74 -8.14 -2.50
N GLY A 426 5.46 -9.40 -2.17
CA GLY A 426 6.07 -10.58 -2.77
C GLY A 426 5.21 -11.23 -3.85
N TRP A 427 4.07 -11.82 -3.47
CA TRP A 427 3.25 -12.64 -4.37
C TRP A 427 2.61 -11.85 -5.52
N VAL A 428 2.03 -10.68 -5.24
CA VAL A 428 1.50 -9.79 -6.30
C VAL A 428 2.61 -9.37 -7.26
N GLY A 429 3.82 -9.11 -6.74
CA GLY A 429 5.01 -8.88 -7.56
C GLY A 429 5.28 -10.03 -8.52
N HIS A 430 5.24 -11.27 -8.02
CA HIS A 430 5.39 -12.47 -8.85
C HIS A 430 4.31 -12.59 -9.94
N LEU A 431 3.03 -12.33 -9.61
CA LEU A 431 1.93 -12.33 -10.59
C LEU A 431 2.14 -11.27 -11.67
N CYS A 432 2.56 -10.06 -11.28
CA CYS A 432 2.87 -8.98 -12.24
C CYS A 432 3.96 -9.39 -13.23
N GLU A 433 4.98 -10.16 -12.80
CA GLU A 433 6.09 -10.60 -13.67
C GLU A 433 5.65 -11.57 -14.76
N GLN A 434 4.57 -12.31 -14.52
CA GLN A 434 4.02 -13.26 -15.49
C GLN A 434 3.19 -12.56 -16.58
N LYS A 435 2.87 -11.27 -16.39
CA LYS A 435 2.05 -10.49 -17.33
C LYS A 435 2.93 -9.58 -18.17
N HIS A 436 2.58 -9.46 -19.46
CA HIS A 436 3.17 -8.46 -20.33
C HIS A 436 2.50 -7.11 -20.13
N ASN A 437 3.25 -6.02 -20.38
CA ASN A 437 2.71 -4.66 -20.40
C ASN A 437 2.08 -4.19 -19.08
N ILE A 438 2.53 -4.77 -17.97
CA ILE A 438 2.21 -4.35 -16.61
C ILE A 438 3.33 -3.50 -16.03
N TYR A 439 2.94 -2.39 -15.43
CA TYR A 439 3.77 -1.47 -14.69
C TYR A 439 3.28 -1.43 -13.23
N THR A 440 4.03 -2.04 -12.32
CA THR A 440 3.72 -1.96 -10.89
C THR A 440 4.29 -0.66 -10.34
N VAL A 441 3.40 0.21 -9.89
CA VAL A 441 3.78 1.46 -9.24
C VAL A 441 4.16 1.19 -7.79
N TYR A 442 3.20 0.64 -7.04
CA TYR A 442 3.40 0.16 -5.69
C TYR A 442 2.46 -1.00 -5.42
N SER A 443 2.87 -1.85 -4.50
CA SER A 443 2.09 -2.93 -3.93
C SER A 443 2.72 -3.20 -2.58
N GLY A 444 2.04 -2.86 -1.48
CA GLY A 444 2.65 -2.93 -0.16
C GLY A 444 1.66 -2.74 0.97
N GLY A 445 1.93 -3.38 2.12
CA GLY A 445 0.95 -3.46 3.21
C GLY A 445 -0.30 -4.20 2.77
N ASP A 446 -1.33 -3.45 2.39
CA ASP A 446 -2.68 -3.89 2.09
C ASP A 446 -3.31 -3.26 0.84
N ASP A 447 -2.58 -2.36 0.16
CA ASP A 447 -3.03 -1.70 -1.07
C ASP A 447 -2.06 -1.90 -2.24
N LEU A 448 -2.58 -1.69 -3.45
CA LEU A 448 -1.79 -1.72 -4.67
C LEU A 448 -2.26 -0.67 -5.69
N PHE A 449 -1.31 -0.24 -6.52
CA PHE A 449 -1.55 0.61 -7.67
C PHE A 449 -0.77 0.09 -8.88
N ILE A 450 -1.49 -0.31 -9.91
CA ILE A 450 -0.93 -0.96 -11.10
C ILE A 450 -1.44 -0.25 -12.34
N VAL A 451 -0.55 -0.01 -13.31
CA VAL A 451 -0.86 0.60 -14.60
C VAL A 451 -0.45 -0.36 -15.71
N GLY A 452 -1.22 -0.45 -16.78
CA GLY A 452 -0.86 -1.31 -17.90
C GLY A 452 -1.83 -1.22 -19.05
N THR A 453 -1.72 -2.18 -19.97
CA THR A 453 -2.76 -2.43 -20.98
C THR A 453 -4.06 -2.84 -20.29
N TRP A 454 -5.18 -2.21 -20.66
CA TRP A 454 -6.40 -2.33 -19.87
C TRP A 454 -6.92 -3.78 -19.69
N HIS A 455 -6.79 -4.60 -20.73
CA HIS A 455 -7.21 -6.01 -20.71
C HIS A 455 -6.31 -6.86 -19.82
N SER A 456 -4.98 -6.68 -19.90
CA SER A 456 -4.02 -7.40 -19.06
C SER A 456 -4.15 -7.04 -17.58
N VAL A 457 -4.44 -5.77 -17.30
CA VAL A 457 -4.70 -5.30 -15.93
C VAL A 457 -5.99 -5.89 -15.37
N LEU A 458 -7.03 -6.03 -16.19
CA LEU A 458 -8.29 -6.67 -15.79
C LEU A 458 -8.12 -8.16 -15.45
N GLU A 459 -7.38 -8.89 -16.28
CA GLU A 459 -7.01 -10.28 -16.00
C GLU A 459 -6.21 -10.40 -14.70
N LEU A 460 -5.19 -9.55 -14.55
CA LEU A 460 -4.36 -9.52 -13.35
C LEU A 460 -5.17 -9.22 -12.09
N ALA A 461 -6.13 -8.30 -12.14
CA ALA A 461 -7.01 -8.00 -11.00
C ALA A 461 -7.82 -9.23 -10.56
N THR A 462 -8.28 -10.03 -11.53
CA THR A 462 -9.03 -11.27 -11.27
C THR A 462 -8.12 -12.32 -10.60
N GLU A 463 -6.92 -12.52 -11.14
CA GLU A 463 -5.92 -13.43 -10.57
C GLU A 463 -5.51 -13.02 -9.14
N ILE A 464 -5.24 -11.73 -8.91
CA ILE A 464 -4.93 -11.20 -7.57
C ILE A 464 -6.08 -11.49 -6.60
N ARG A 465 -7.34 -11.31 -7.00
CA ARG A 465 -8.50 -11.58 -6.13
C ARG A 465 -8.65 -13.07 -5.82
N GLU A 466 -8.50 -13.93 -6.81
CA GLU A 466 -8.62 -15.39 -6.67
C GLU A 466 -7.51 -15.95 -5.77
N ASP A 467 -6.27 -15.51 -5.96
CA ASP A 467 -5.13 -15.89 -5.14
C ASP A 467 -5.28 -15.39 -3.71
N PHE A 468 -5.83 -14.19 -3.52
CA PHE A 468 -6.10 -13.65 -2.20
C PHE A 468 -7.19 -14.45 -1.48
N GLN A 469 -8.24 -14.89 -2.21
CA GLN A 469 -9.24 -15.81 -1.67
C GLN A 469 -8.61 -17.13 -1.21
N ARG A 470 -7.69 -17.68 -2.01
CA ARG A 470 -6.97 -18.92 -1.69
C ARG A 470 -6.06 -18.74 -0.47
N PHE A 471 -5.45 -17.58 -0.34
CA PHE A 471 -4.54 -17.24 0.74
C PHE A 471 -5.27 -16.98 2.08
N CYS A 472 -6.33 -16.17 2.06
CA CYS A 472 -7.06 -15.72 3.25
C CYS A 472 -8.30 -16.56 3.59
N GLY A 473 -8.81 -17.35 2.65
CA GLY A 473 -10.12 -18.00 2.79
C GLY A 473 -11.24 -16.95 2.87
N SER A 474 -12.22 -17.15 3.75
CA SER A 474 -13.32 -16.22 3.99
C SER A 474 -13.03 -15.15 5.05
N VAL A 475 -11.80 -15.09 5.57
CA VAL A 475 -11.43 -14.22 6.70
C VAL A 475 -11.26 -12.76 6.27
N ALA A 476 -10.78 -12.53 5.04
CA ALA A 476 -10.58 -11.21 4.48
C ALA A 476 -10.97 -11.22 3.00
N THR A 477 -11.53 -10.11 2.52
CA THR A 477 -11.87 -9.89 1.12
C THR A 477 -11.09 -8.70 0.56
N LEU A 478 -11.14 -8.54 -0.75
CA LEU A 478 -10.37 -7.53 -1.48
C LEU A 478 -11.32 -6.78 -2.40
N SER A 479 -11.39 -5.46 -2.26
CA SER A 479 -12.12 -4.60 -3.19
C SER A 479 -11.19 -3.94 -4.19
N GLY A 480 -11.68 -3.67 -5.39
CA GLY A 480 -10.88 -3.09 -6.46
C GLY A 480 -11.65 -2.17 -7.39
N GLY A 481 -10.93 -1.29 -8.08
CA GLY A 481 -11.45 -0.42 -9.12
C GLY A 481 -10.50 -0.35 -10.31
N LEU A 482 -11.06 -0.46 -11.52
CA LEU A 482 -10.33 -0.27 -12.78
C LEU A 482 -10.92 0.90 -13.58
N SER A 483 -10.05 1.83 -13.95
CA SER A 483 -10.38 2.96 -14.82
C SER A 483 -9.58 2.93 -16.13
N LEU A 484 -10.13 3.56 -17.18
CA LEU A 484 -9.53 3.64 -18.51
C LEU A 484 -9.06 5.05 -18.84
N HIS A 485 -7.85 5.17 -19.35
CA HIS A 485 -7.21 6.47 -19.61
C HIS A 485 -6.53 6.54 -20.97
N GLY A 486 -6.58 7.72 -21.58
CA GLY A 486 -5.76 8.05 -22.73
C GLY A 486 -4.28 8.19 -22.39
N ALA A 487 -3.42 7.97 -23.38
CA ALA A 487 -1.96 8.03 -23.23
C ALA A 487 -1.38 9.38 -22.74
N LYS A 488 -2.12 10.48 -22.92
CA LYS A 488 -1.69 11.84 -22.58
C LYS A 488 -2.36 12.39 -21.32
N GLU A 489 -3.26 11.63 -20.72
CA GLU A 489 -3.94 12.07 -19.49
C GLU A 489 -2.94 12.10 -18.33
N PRO A 490 -2.99 13.12 -17.45
CA PRO A 490 -2.15 13.18 -16.26
C PRO A 490 -2.43 11.98 -15.34
N LEU A 491 -1.36 11.33 -14.85
CA LEU A 491 -1.53 10.13 -14.03
C LEU A 491 -2.22 10.42 -12.69
N TYR A 492 -2.05 11.62 -12.11
CA TYR A 492 -2.76 11.98 -10.87
C TYR A 492 -4.28 11.89 -11.05
N GLN A 493 -4.82 12.37 -12.18
CA GLN A 493 -6.26 12.27 -12.48
C GLN A 493 -6.68 10.82 -12.66
N ALA A 494 -5.83 10.01 -13.28
CA ALA A 494 -6.09 8.59 -13.43
C ALA A 494 -6.08 7.83 -12.10
N ALA A 495 -5.19 8.22 -11.18
CA ALA A 495 -5.11 7.66 -9.84
C ALA A 495 -6.35 8.04 -8.99
N GLU A 496 -6.84 9.27 -9.09
CA GLU A 496 -8.08 9.72 -8.45
C GLU A 496 -9.31 8.99 -9.02
N ILE A 497 -9.43 8.87 -10.35
CA ILE A 497 -10.58 8.15 -10.95
C ILE A 497 -10.56 6.65 -10.57
N ALA A 498 -9.38 6.03 -10.48
CA ALA A 498 -9.24 4.67 -9.99
C ALA A 498 -9.55 4.57 -8.48
N HIS A 499 -9.28 5.62 -7.71
CA HIS A 499 -9.64 5.72 -6.30
C HIS A 499 -11.16 5.76 -6.13
N ASP A 500 -11.84 6.64 -6.86
CA ASP A 500 -13.29 6.76 -6.85
C ASP A 500 -13.94 5.42 -7.24
N ALA A 501 -13.35 4.71 -8.21
CA ALA A 501 -13.82 3.38 -8.61
C ALA A 501 -13.68 2.35 -7.46
N LEU A 502 -12.55 2.35 -6.74
CA LEU A 502 -12.35 1.51 -5.56
C LEU A 502 -13.37 1.86 -4.45
N ASP A 503 -13.63 3.14 -4.22
CA ASP A 503 -14.58 3.58 -3.20
C ASP A 503 -16.01 3.13 -3.54
N LEU A 504 -16.42 3.25 -4.81
CA LEU A 504 -17.69 2.68 -5.27
C LEU A 504 -17.80 1.16 -5.05
N ALA A 505 -16.69 0.43 -5.14
CA ALA A 505 -16.66 -1.01 -4.86
C ALA A 505 -16.81 -1.30 -3.36
N LYS A 506 -16.20 -0.46 -2.51
CA LYS A 506 -16.29 -0.56 -1.05
C LYS A 506 -17.65 -0.11 -0.50
N ASP A 507 -18.38 0.72 -1.24
CA ASP A 507 -19.75 1.12 -0.89
C ASP A 507 -20.77 -0.01 -1.10
N LEU A 508 -20.41 -1.09 -1.81
CA LEU A 508 -21.28 -2.25 -1.93
C LEU A 508 -21.54 -2.91 -0.56
N PRO A 509 -22.74 -3.49 -0.32
CA PRO A 509 -23.04 -4.15 0.94
C PRO A 509 -22.06 -5.28 1.24
N ASN A 510 -21.32 -5.22 2.35
CA ASN A 510 -20.22 -6.15 2.68
C ASN A 510 -19.02 -6.12 1.72
N LYS A 511 -18.77 -5.00 1.02
CA LYS A 511 -17.56 -4.75 0.22
C LYS A 511 -17.31 -5.82 -0.85
N ASP A 512 -16.16 -6.52 -0.86
CA ASP A 512 -15.84 -7.63 -1.78
C ASP A 512 -16.27 -7.34 -3.24
N GLY A 513 -15.94 -6.12 -3.67
CA GLY A 513 -16.46 -5.50 -4.87
C GLY A 513 -15.38 -5.25 -5.90
N PHE A 514 -15.79 -5.19 -7.16
CA PHE A 514 -14.99 -4.65 -8.24
C PHE A 514 -15.79 -3.66 -9.05
N THR A 515 -15.27 -2.44 -9.18
CA THR A 515 -15.85 -1.43 -10.06
C THR A 515 -15.13 -1.43 -11.39
N LEU A 516 -15.87 -1.73 -12.46
CA LEU A 516 -15.39 -1.64 -13.82
C LEU A 516 -16.17 -0.56 -14.55
N PHE A 517 -15.48 0.44 -15.10
CA PHE A 517 -16.09 1.52 -15.90
C PHE A 517 -17.24 2.25 -15.18
N ARG A 518 -17.10 2.49 -13.87
CA ARG A 518 -18.08 3.11 -12.95
C ARG A 518 -19.30 2.23 -12.59
N TYR A 519 -19.28 0.95 -12.94
CA TYR A 519 -20.29 -0.01 -12.52
C TYR A 519 -19.73 -0.90 -11.40
N PRO A 520 -20.16 -0.70 -10.13
CA PRO A 520 -19.73 -1.53 -9.02
C PRO A 520 -20.47 -2.88 -9.05
N LEU A 521 -19.73 -3.97 -8.94
CA LEU A 521 -20.24 -5.34 -8.96
C LEU A 521 -19.55 -6.16 -7.86
N LYS A 522 -20.23 -7.19 -7.34
CA LYS A 522 -19.56 -8.17 -6.47
C LYS A 522 -18.65 -9.08 -7.27
N TRP A 523 -17.50 -9.46 -6.70
CA TRP A 523 -16.61 -10.44 -7.33
C TRP A 523 -17.31 -11.75 -7.67
N ALA A 524 -18.24 -12.20 -6.84
CA ALA A 524 -19.05 -13.40 -7.09
C ALA A 524 -19.78 -13.37 -8.44
N HIS A 525 -20.22 -12.19 -8.90
CA HIS A 525 -20.91 -12.02 -10.18
C HIS A 525 -19.94 -11.70 -11.33
N PHE A 526 -18.69 -11.36 -11.03
CA PHE A 526 -17.72 -10.92 -12.03
C PHE A 526 -17.42 -11.99 -13.08
N SER A 527 -17.29 -13.25 -12.65
CA SER A 527 -17.07 -14.39 -13.57
C SER A 527 -18.23 -14.60 -14.54
N GLU A 528 -19.47 -14.32 -14.11
CA GLU A 528 -20.66 -14.39 -14.97
C GLU A 528 -20.66 -13.24 -15.99
N VAL A 529 -20.32 -12.03 -15.56
CA VAL A 529 -20.22 -10.85 -16.44
C VAL A 529 -19.16 -11.07 -17.53
N LEU A 530 -18.00 -11.63 -17.21
CA LEU A 530 -16.97 -11.96 -18.19
C LEU A 530 -17.46 -12.98 -19.22
N LYS A 531 -18.22 -14.01 -18.79
CA LYS A 531 -18.84 -14.98 -19.71
C LYS A 531 -19.86 -14.32 -20.64
N GLN A 532 -20.70 -13.42 -20.12
CA GLN A 532 -21.65 -12.68 -20.95
C GLN A 532 -20.94 -11.79 -21.98
N ALA A 533 -19.84 -11.13 -21.59
CA ALA A 533 -19.02 -10.36 -22.51
C ALA A 533 -18.42 -11.23 -23.63
N GLU A 534 -17.97 -12.45 -23.30
CA GLU A 534 -17.46 -13.41 -24.29
C GLU A 534 -18.55 -13.87 -25.27
N ILE A 535 -19.77 -14.17 -24.79
CA ILE A 535 -20.92 -14.51 -25.64
C ILE A 535 -21.21 -13.38 -26.62
N LEU A 536 -21.25 -12.13 -26.14
CA LEU A 536 -21.46 -10.96 -27.00
C LEU A 536 -20.33 -10.78 -28.03
N GLN A 537 -19.08 -11.02 -27.63
CA GLN A 537 -17.94 -10.96 -28.55
C GLN A 537 -18.07 -12.01 -29.67
N ASN A 538 -18.49 -13.23 -29.33
CA ASN A 538 -18.70 -14.31 -30.30
C ASN A 538 -19.85 -13.99 -31.26
N ILE A 539 -20.97 -13.46 -30.77
CA ILE A 539 -22.06 -12.97 -31.64
C ILE A 539 -21.56 -11.93 -32.63
N VAL A 540 -20.73 -10.98 -32.19
CA VAL A 540 -20.17 -9.96 -33.09
C VAL A 540 -19.26 -10.59 -34.14
N LYS A 541 -18.46 -11.61 -33.80
CA LYS A 541 -17.63 -12.35 -34.76
C LYS A 541 -18.50 -13.12 -35.77
N ASP A 542 -19.50 -13.86 -35.31
CA ASP A 542 -20.38 -14.69 -36.14
C ASP A 542 -21.26 -13.87 -37.07
N THR A 543 -21.59 -12.64 -36.67
CA THR A 543 -22.31 -11.67 -37.50
C THR A 543 -21.39 -10.82 -38.39
N GLN A 544 -20.16 -11.27 -38.62
CA GLN A 544 -19.16 -10.59 -39.47
C GLN A 544 -18.86 -9.15 -39.04
N GLY A 545 -18.83 -8.91 -37.72
CA GLY A 545 -18.54 -7.61 -37.13
C GLY A 545 -19.77 -6.71 -36.92
N ASN A 546 -20.99 -7.22 -37.09
CA ASN A 546 -22.20 -6.43 -36.85
C ASN A 546 -22.41 -6.16 -35.35
N ARG A 547 -22.28 -4.89 -34.94
CA ARG A 547 -22.38 -4.46 -33.54
C ARG A 547 -23.80 -4.05 -33.10
N ARG A 548 -24.81 -4.30 -33.93
CA ARG A 548 -26.20 -3.88 -33.65
C ARG A 548 -26.77 -4.47 -32.37
N ILE A 549 -26.38 -5.69 -31.99
CA ILE A 549 -26.81 -6.28 -30.71
C ILE A 549 -26.37 -5.42 -29.53
N LEU A 550 -25.12 -4.93 -29.53
CA LEU A 550 -24.57 -4.10 -28.46
C LEU A 550 -25.34 -2.78 -28.36
N GLN A 551 -25.65 -2.16 -29.50
CA GLN A 551 -26.44 -0.92 -29.54
C GLN A 551 -27.86 -1.13 -29.01
N ILE A 552 -28.51 -2.25 -29.35
CA ILE A 552 -29.83 -2.58 -28.81
C ILE A 552 -29.75 -2.70 -27.29
N LEU A 553 -28.83 -3.51 -26.76
CA LEU A 553 -28.71 -3.71 -25.32
C LEU A 553 -28.41 -2.39 -24.58
N LEU A 554 -27.47 -1.58 -25.07
CA LEU A 554 -27.17 -0.27 -24.49
C LEU A 554 -28.38 0.67 -24.48
N GLN A 555 -29.11 0.78 -25.59
CA GLN A 555 -30.32 1.60 -25.66
C GLN A 555 -31.40 1.12 -24.70
N MET A 556 -31.54 -0.20 -24.52
CA MET A 556 -32.52 -0.75 -23.59
C MET A 556 -32.10 -0.49 -22.14
N HIS A 557 -30.80 -0.55 -21.85
CA HIS A 557 -30.26 -0.24 -20.53
C HIS A 557 -30.41 1.25 -20.20
N GLU A 558 -30.10 2.16 -21.12
CA GLU A 558 -30.34 3.60 -20.95
C GLU A 558 -31.82 3.88 -20.65
N LEU A 559 -32.73 3.30 -21.42
CA LEU A 559 -34.17 3.46 -21.21
C LEU A 559 -34.63 2.88 -19.86
N TYR A 560 -34.05 1.77 -19.41
CA TYR A 560 -34.30 1.23 -18.08
C TYR A 560 -33.84 2.18 -16.96
N GLN A 561 -32.63 2.73 -17.07
CA GLN A 561 -32.08 3.68 -16.09
C GLN A 561 -32.87 4.99 -16.03
N GLU A 562 -33.37 5.49 -17.16
CA GLU A 562 -34.25 6.67 -17.20
C GLU A 562 -35.58 6.44 -16.47
N LEU A 563 -36.14 5.23 -16.58
CA LEU A 563 -37.42 4.89 -15.98
C LEU A 563 -37.30 4.55 -14.49
N ARG A 564 -36.20 3.91 -14.06
CA ARG A 564 -36.01 3.41 -12.70
C ARG A 564 -36.33 4.45 -11.59
N PRO A 565 -35.86 5.71 -11.64
CA PRO A 565 -36.18 6.71 -10.61
C PRO A 565 -37.67 7.05 -10.49
N LEU A 566 -38.44 6.93 -11.58
CA LEU A 566 -39.88 7.21 -11.60
C LEU A 566 -40.68 6.13 -10.84
N TYR A 567 -40.13 4.91 -10.74
CA TYR A 567 -40.76 3.78 -10.07
C TYR A 567 -40.16 3.49 -8.68
N ALA A 568 -38.97 4.01 -8.38
CA ALA A 568 -38.32 3.89 -7.07
C ALA A 568 -39.02 4.66 -5.92
N GLN A 569 -40.11 5.39 -6.19
CA GLN A 569 -40.96 6.01 -5.16
C GLN A 569 -41.95 5.03 -4.51
N VAL A 570 -41.99 3.77 -4.95
CA VAL A 570 -42.78 2.70 -4.36
C VAL A 570 -41.86 1.90 -3.42
N GLU A 571 -42.26 1.76 -2.15
CA GLU A 571 -41.45 1.37 -0.98
C GLU A 571 -40.78 -0.04 -1.02
N ASP A 572 -40.75 -0.75 -2.14
CA ASP A 572 -40.18 -2.11 -2.22
C ASP A 572 -39.09 -2.19 -3.31
N GLU A 573 -37.83 -2.35 -2.89
CA GLU A 573 -36.63 -2.47 -3.75
C GLU A 573 -36.63 -3.69 -4.70
N LYS A 574 -37.76 -4.40 -4.81
CA LYS A 574 -37.92 -5.64 -5.61
C LYS A 574 -39.05 -5.61 -6.63
N GLU A 575 -39.72 -4.48 -6.86
CA GLU A 575 -40.72 -4.42 -7.92
C GLU A 575 -40.06 -4.34 -9.31
N ILE A 576 -40.45 -5.28 -10.19
CA ILE A 576 -40.07 -5.30 -11.60
C ILE A 576 -40.57 -4.01 -12.26
N VAL A 577 -39.66 -3.19 -12.77
CA VAL A 577 -40.01 -1.94 -13.46
C VAL A 577 -40.56 -2.27 -14.86
N TRP A 578 -41.87 -2.43 -15.00
CA TRP A 578 -42.45 -2.70 -16.32
C TRP A 578 -42.31 -1.46 -17.23
N GLY A 579 -41.68 -1.62 -18.38
CA GLY A 579 -41.42 -0.49 -19.27
C GLY A 579 -41.27 -0.83 -20.74
N PRO A 580 -41.24 0.18 -21.63
CA PRO A 580 -41.14 -0.04 -23.06
C PRO A 580 -39.89 -0.78 -23.52
N TYR A 581 -38.82 -0.75 -22.71
CA TYR A 581 -37.58 -1.45 -22.97
C TYR A 581 -37.77 -2.97 -23.10
N MET A 582 -38.73 -3.58 -22.38
CA MET A 582 -38.95 -5.03 -22.40
C MET A 582 -39.44 -5.54 -23.76
N TRP A 583 -40.53 -4.97 -24.26
CA TRP A 583 -41.09 -5.38 -25.56
C TRP A 583 -40.21 -4.90 -26.73
N ARG A 584 -39.55 -3.73 -26.60
CA ARG A 584 -38.60 -3.24 -27.60
C ARG A 584 -37.38 -4.15 -27.70
N ALA A 585 -36.79 -4.55 -26.57
CA ALA A 585 -35.69 -5.50 -26.52
C ALA A 585 -36.08 -6.82 -27.19
N SER A 586 -37.21 -7.41 -26.77
CA SER A 586 -37.72 -8.65 -27.36
C SER A 586 -37.91 -8.55 -28.88
N TYR A 587 -38.58 -7.50 -29.35
CA TYR A 587 -38.82 -7.30 -30.78
C TYR A 587 -37.52 -7.09 -31.56
N LEU A 588 -36.64 -6.19 -31.10
CA LEU A 588 -35.41 -5.84 -31.80
C LEU A 588 -34.41 -7.00 -31.85
N LEU A 589 -34.28 -7.77 -30.76
CA LEU A 589 -33.44 -8.96 -30.71
C LEU A 589 -33.96 -10.06 -31.64
N TYR A 590 -35.27 -10.32 -31.64
CA TYR A 590 -35.87 -11.29 -32.57
C TYR A 590 -35.65 -10.89 -34.04
N ARG A 591 -35.86 -9.61 -34.38
CA ARG A 591 -35.61 -9.11 -35.75
C ARG A 591 -34.15 -9.20 -36.15
N LEU A 592 -33.22 -9.03 -35.20
CA LEU A 592 -31.81 -9.23 -35.45
C LEU A 592 -31.50 -10.70 -35.72
N TYR A 593 -32.01 -11.60 -34.87
CA TYR A 593 -31.91 -13.05 -35.07
C TYR A 593 -32.48 -13.50 -36.42
N GLU A 594 -33.65 -13.01 -36.83
CA GLU A 594 -34.25 -13.37 -38.12
C GLU A 594 -33.33 -13.09 -39.30
N ARG A 595 -32.52 -12.02 -39.20
CA ARG A 595 -31.61 -11.56 -40.25
C ARG A 595 -30.26 -12.27 -40.22
N THR A 596 -29.70 -12.49 -39.03
CA THR A 596 -28.36 -13.06 -38.87
C THR A 596 -28.35 -14.57 -38.74
N LYS A 597 -29.46 -15.16 -38.26
CA LYS A 597 -29.63 -16.59 -37.92
C LYS A 597 -28.67 -17.10 -36.83
N VAL A 598 -28.01 -16.21 -36.08
CA VAL A 598 -27.13 -16.55 -34.95
C VAL A 598 -27.96 -16.89 -33.72
N ARG A 599 -27.92 -18.15 -33.26
CA ARG A 599 -28.85 -18.70 -32.26
C ARG A 599 -28.68 -18.08 -30.87
N GLU A 600 -27.47 -17.66 -30.54
CA GLU A 600 -27.09 -17.03 -29.28
C GLU A 600 -27.88 -15.74 -29.05
N ILE A 601 -28.24 -15.01 -30.11
CA ILE A 601 -29.09 -13.80 -30.02
C ILE A 601 -30.50 -14.15 -29.52
N GLU A 602 -31.05 -15.26 -30.00
CA GLU A 602 -32.35 -15.76 -29.57
C GLU A 602 -32.29 -16.33 -28.14
N SER A 603 -31.17 -16.96 -27.77
CA SER A 603 -30.92 -17.40 -26.39
C SER A 603 -30.91 -16.23 -25.41
N ILE A 604 -30.22 -15.13 -25.72
CA ILE A 604 -30.21 -13.91 -24.89
C ILE A 604 -31.64 -13.34 -24.77
N ARG A 605 -32.39 -13.32 -25.87
CA ARG A 605 -33.78 -12.85 -25.85
C ARG A 605 -34.64 -13.68 -24.89
N GLN A 606 -34.53 -15.01 -24.94
CA GLN A 606 -35.29 -15.91 -24.07
C GLN A 606 -34.90 -15.75 -22.61
N GLN A 607 -33.59 -15.68 -22.30
CA GLN A 607 -33.10 -15.45 -20.93
C GLN A 607 -33.59 -14.12 -20.34
N LEU A 608 -33.61 -13.06 -21.15
CA LEU A 608 -34.17 -11.78 -20.73
C LEU A 608 -35.68 -11.86 -20.48
N GLN A 609 -36.43 -12.61 -21.28
CA GLN A 609 -37.87 -12.83 -21.06
C GLN A 609 -38.14 -13.64 -19.79
N GLU A 610 -37.38 -14.71 -19.55
CA GLU A 610 -37.51 -15.58 -18.37
C GLU A 610 -37.24 -14.81 -17.07
N ASN A 611 -36.26 -13.90 -17.09
CA ASN A 611 -35.93 -13.06 -15.94
C ASN A 611 -36.68 -11.73 -15.90
N ASN A 612 -37.77 -11.56 -16.68
CA ASN A 612 -38.52 -10.30 -16.76
C ASN A 612 -37.61 -9.06 -16.98
N PHE A 613 -36.53 -9.22 -17.74
CA PHE A 613 -35.56 -8.18 -18.08
C PHE A 613 -34.89 -7.51 -16.86
N THR A 614 -34.81 -8.18 -15.71
CA THR A 614 -34.12 -7.66 -14.52
C THR A 614 -32.59 -7.73 -14.63
N ASN A 615 -32.07 -8.60 -15.51
CA ASN A 615 -30.64 -8.79 -15.78
C ASN A 615 -30.17 -8.06 -17.05
N LEU A 616 -30.76 -6.89 -17.35
CA LEU A 616 -30.52 -6.15 -18.59
C LEU A 616 -29.37 -5.14 -18.52
#